data_AF-A0A7Y6CDM7-F1
#
_entry.id   AF-A0A7Y6CDM7-F1
#
_cell.length_a   1.000
_cell.length_b   1.000
_cell.length_c   1.000
_cell.angle_alpha   90.00
_cell.angle_beta   90.00
_cell.angle_gamma   90.00
#
_symmetry.space_group_name_H-M   'P 1'
#
loop_
_entity.id
_entity.type
_entity.pdbx_description
1 polymer ?
#
loop_
_entity_poly.entity_id
_entity_poly.type
_entity_poly.pdbx_seq_one_letter_code
_entity_poly.pdbx_strand_id
1 'polypeptide(L)' 'MPRKATEAAAIKKPAAKRTVTRRTKKREATEPIVLTWEHVATRAYYIHLEAGGDPLENWLRAERELVAA' A
#
# COMPACT_ATOMS: atom_id res chain seq x y z
N MET A 1 -60.02 42.49 -18.33
CA MET A 1 -60.28 41.22 -17.60
C MET A 1 -59.08 40.28 -17.83
N PRO A 2 -58.74 39.31 -16.96
CA PRO A 2 -57.79 39.46 -15.84
C PRO A 2 -56.58 38.47 -15.85
N ARG A 3 -55.57 38.78 -15.00
CA ARG A 3 -54.69 37.93 -14.15
C ARG A 3 -53.62 36.96 -14.74
N LYS A 4 -52.36 37.31 -14.41
CA LYS A 4 -51.30 36.53 -13.68
C LYS A 4 -51.33 34.99 -13.75
N ALA A 5 -50.21 34.38 -14.15
CA ALA A 5 -49.66 33.18 -13.49
C ALA A 5 -48.14 33.05 -13.71
N THR A 6 -47.44 32.90 -12.57
CA THR A 6 -46.03 32.58 -12.36
C THR A 6 -45.81 31.07 -12.41
N GLU A 7 -44.72 30.60 -13.02
CA GLU A 7 -44.14 29.27 -12.72
C GLU A 7 -42.65 29.32 -13.08
N ALA A 8 -41.75 29.65 -12.15
CA ALA A 8 -41.12 28.73 -11.20
C ALA A 8 -40.32 27.60 -11.89
N ALA A 9 -39.01 27.86 -11.97
CA ALA A 9 -37.93 26.93 -11.62
C ALA A 9 -37.84 25.55 -12.31
N ALA A 10 -36.76 25.36 -13.08
CA ALA A 10 -36.02 24.10 -13.06
C ALA A 10 -34.54 24.34 -13.41
N ILE A 11 -33.80 24.88 -12.44
CA ILE A 11 -32.32 24.83 -12.43
C ILE A 11 -31.94 23.36 -12.37
N LYS A 12 -31.45 22.82 -13.49
CA LYS A 12 -30.91 21.47 -13.57
C LYS A 12 -29.61 21.42 -12.77
N LYS A 13 -29.72 21.00 -11.51
CA LYS A 13 -28.57 20.70 -10.65
C LYS A 13 -27.77 19.56 -11.30
N PRO A 14 -26.45 19.70 -11.54
CA PRO A 14 -25.65 18.56 -11.96
C PRO A 14 -25.54 17.58 -10.79
N ALA A 15 -25.93 16.34 -11.05
CA ALA A 15 -25.83 15.23 -10.11
C ALA A 15 -24.40 15.14 -9.57
N ALA A 16 -24.28 15.15 -8.25
CA ALA A 16 -23.01 15.01 -7.55
C ALA A 16 -22.37 13.67 -7.92
N LYS A 17 -21.26 13.73 -8.67
CA LYS A 17 -20.43 12.56 -8.96
C LYS A 17 -19.87 12.06 -7.64
N ARG A 18 -20.26 10.85 -7.23
CA ARG A 18 -19.63 10.15 -6.09
C ARG A 18 -18.18 9.90 -6.44
N THR A 19 -17.29 10.69 -5.86
CA THR A 19 -15.85 10.45 -5.86
C THR A 19 -15.60 9.18 -5.05
N VAL A 20 -15.35 8.08 -5.75
CA VAL A 20 -14.81 6.86 -5.16
C VAL A 20 -13.43 7.22 -4.62
N THR A 21 -13.31 7.34 -3.30
CA THR A 21 -12.04 7.46 -2.60
C THR A 21 -11.27 6.17 -2.79
N ARG A 22 -10.45 6.12 -3.86
CA ARG A 22 -9.47 5.07 -4.06
C ARG A 22 -8.48 5.17 -2.89
N ARG A 23 -8.56 4.21 -1.97
CA ARG A 23 -7.61 4.06 -0.85
C ARG A 23 -6.22 3.86 -1.46
N THR A 24 -5.45 4.94 -1.56
CA THR A 24 -4.02 4.84 -1.83
C THR A 24 -3.41 4.24 -0.58
N LYS A 25 -2.98 2.98 -0.65
CA LYS A 25 -2.13 2.35 0.35
C LYS A 25 -0.95 3.29 0.54
N LYS A 26 -0.86 3.95 1.70
CA LYS A 26 0.37 4.61 2.13
C LYS A 26 1.44 3.52 2.05
N ARG A 27 2.41 3.68 1.14
CA ARG A 27 3.69 3.00 1.32
C ARG A 27 4.26 3.65 2.57
N GLU A 28 4.25 2.91 3.68
CA GLU A 28 5.05 3.28 4.84
C GLU A 28 6.46 3.49 4.30
N ALA A 29 6.94 4.72 4.44
CA ALA A 29 8.33 5.02 4.21
C ALA A 29 9.07 4.21 5.27
N THR A 30 9.75 3.16 4.81
CA THR A 30 10.65 2.35 5.60
C THR A 30 11.61 3.30 6.28
N GLU A 31 11.42 3.51 7.58
CA GLU A 31 12.44 4.13 8.42
C GLU A 31 13.75 3.38 8.17
N PRO A 32 14.92 4.05 8.18
CA PRO A 32 16.18 3.38 7.89
C PRO A 32 16.37 2.23 8.89
N ILE A 33 16.08 1.01 8.45
CA ILE A 33 16.21 -0.19 9.26
C ILE A 33 17.70 -0.32 9.49
N VAL A 34 18.13 -0.14 10.73
CA VAL A 34 19.49 -0.52 11.13
C VAL A 34 19.57 -2.03 10.92
N LEU A 35 20.31 -2.44 9.90
CA LEU A 35 20.41 -3.84 9.53
C LEU A 35 21.25 -4.59 10.58
N THR A 36 20.59 -5.09 11.61
CA THR A 36 21.19 -5.96 12.63
C THR A 36 21.31 -7.41 12.15
N TRP A 37 22.22 -8.16 12.77
CA TRP A 37 22.38 -9.60 12.53
C TRP A 37 21.11 -10.42 12.81
N GLU A 38 20.24 -9.93 13.70
CA GLU A 38 18.95 -10.57 13.97
C GLU A 38 18.03 -10.58 12.75
N HIS A 39 18.07 -9.53 11.92
CA HIS A 39 17.32 -9.51 10.67
C HIS A 39 17.83 -10.57 9.68
N VAL A 40 19.16 -10.71 9.57
CA VAL A 40 19.80 -11.72 8.72
C VAL A 40 19.42 -13.12 9.20
N ALA A 41 19.52 -13.39 10.50
CA ALA A 41 19.14 -14.67 11.09
C ALA A 41 17.66 -14.99 10.85
N THR A 42 16.78 -14.00 11.01
CA THR A 42 15.34 -14.13 10.76
C THR A 42 15.08 -14.48 9.29
N ARG A 43 15.71 -13.77 8.36
CA ARG A 43 15.52 -14.04 6.93
C ARG A 43 16.10 -15.39 6.53
N ALA A 44 17.28 -15.76 7.03
CA ALA A 44 17.90 -17.05 6.77
C ALA A 44 17.04 -18.21 7.28
N TYR A 45 16.42 -18.05 8.45
CA TYR A 45 15.47 -19.02 8.99
C TYR A 45 14.27 -19.23 8.07
N TYR A 46 13.67 -18.15 7.56
CA TYR A 46 12.56 -18.27 6.62
C TYR A 46 12.98 -18.86 5.26
N ILE A 47 14.18 -18.54 4.76
CA ILE A 47 14.71 -19.17 3.54
C ILE A 47 14.86 -20.68 3.76
N HIS A 48 15.37 -21.12 4.92
CA HIS A 48 15.45 -22.53 5.25
C HIS A 48 14.07 -23.20 5.30
N LEU A 49 13.04 -22.52 5.81
CA LEU A 49 11.66 -23.04 5.79
C LEU A 49 11.07 -23.12 4.37
N GLU A 50 11.39 -22.17 3.50
CA GLU A 50 10.84 -22.07 2.14
C GLU A 50 11.52 -23.04 1.16
N ALA A 51 12.85 -23.10 1.19
CA ALA A 51 13.66 -23.81 0.20
C ALA A 51 14.49 -24.96 0.80
N GLY A 52 14.60 -25.06 2.13
CA GLY A 52 15.52 -25.97 2.78
C GLY A 52 16.98 -25.59 2.53
N GLY A 53 17.86 -26.60 2.46
CA GLY A 53 19.27 -26.41 2.09
C GLY A 53 20.18 -26.07 3.26
N ASP A 54 21.43 -25.76 2.91
CA ASP A 54 22.50 -25.52 3.86
C ASP A 54 22.30 -24.20 4.63
N PRO A 55 22.42 -24.21 5.98
CA PRO A 55 22.24 -23.00 6.78
C PRO A 55 23.18 -21.84 6.39
N LEU A 56 24.42 -22.12 5.97
CA LEU A 56 25.38 -21.06 5.61
C LEU A 56 25.01 -20.42 4.27
N GLU A 57 24.59 -21.20 3.28
CA GLU A 57 24.09 -20.67 2.01
C GLU A 57 22.85 -19.77 2.21
N ASN A 58 21.93 -20.20 3.08
CA ASN A 58 20.74 -19.43 3.42
C ASN A 58 21.08 -18.13 4.14
N TRP A 59 22.10 -18.14 5.00
CA TRP A 59 22.63 -16.95 5.65
C TRP A 59 23.20 -15.94 4.65
N LEU A 60 24.06 -16.38 3.73
CA LEU A 60 24.64 -15.51 2.70
C LEU A 60 23.58 -14.94 1.76
N ARG A 61 22.54 -15.72 1.44
CA ARG A 61 21.41 -15.24 0.66
C ARG A 61 20.59 -14.19 1.42
N ALA A 62 20.33 -14.42 2.71
CA ALA A 62 19.64 -13.47 3.57
C ALA A 62 20.35 -12.12 3.65
N GLU A 63 21.68 -12.12 3.81
CA GLU A 63 22.47 -10.88 3.79
C GLU A 63 22.30 -10.11 2.48
N ARG A 64 22.39 -10.80 1.33
CA ARG A 64 22.24 -10.16 0.01
C ARG A 64 20.85 -9.58 -0.21
N GLU A 65 19.81 -10.30 0.21
CA GLU A 65 18.42 -9.83 0.08
C GLU A 65 18.15 -8.61 0.95
N LEU A 66 18.72 -8.54 2.15
CA LEU A 66 18.53 -7.43 3.07
C LEU A 66 19.36 -6.19 2.76
N VAL A 67 20.54 -6.35 2.14
CA VAL A 67 21.35 -5.22 1.66
C VAL A 67 20.77 -4.58 0.40
N ALA A 68 20.04 -5.34 -0.41
CA ALA A 68 19.43 -4.87 -1.66
C ALA A 68 18.02 -4.26 -1.48
N ALA A 69 17.41 -4.41 -0.31
CA ALA A 69 16.05 -3.95 0.01
C ALA A 69 16.01 -2.49 0.49
#